data_AF-A0A7Y8MMC4-F1
#
_entry.id   AF-A0A7Y8MMC4-F1
#
_cell.length_a   1.000
_cell.length_b   1.000
_cell.length_c   1.000
_cell.angle_alpha   90.00
_cell.angle_beta   90.00
_cell.angle_gamma   90.00
#
_symmetry.space_group_name_H-M   'P 1'
#
loop_
_entity.id
_entity.type
_entity.pdbx_description
1 polymer ?
#
loop_
_entity_poly.entity_id
_entity_poly.type
_entity_poly.pdbx_seq_one_letter_code
_entity_poly.pdbx_strand_id
1 'polypeptide(L)'
;MALTGKFTDIPSGNLNPTLSAGRLSAAFDMKALFTTDSGTCAKGEYRQHVKGQFKANGTVIQHRLCDSTWLDAGTFYEDGCGPSGTNPGPCTAYGHRDCPDHPYDMYSPDPRSTGCTYVGWDAPGITGNPGDKLEVDLSFMAELINVDTGAVLASASWTVKGSATVPTKTLRPSTLTQLAAAQRLDAVVEYHEEKGHWQVTLLIARPSRPQAQALSKRTLTVNLLDSKRQPLALLSGQQAKSYVVGGSKGETETILYFFEAGDLAPSALKVEMDGQCINLELEED
;
A
#
# COMPACT_ATOMS: atom_id res chain seq x y z
N MET A 1 9.98 47.01 1.52
CA MET A 1 10.11 46.36 2.84
C MET A 1 10.53 44.92 2.59
N ALA A 2 11.47 44.38 3.35
CA ALA A 2 12.04 43.07 3.07
C ALA A 2 11.24 41.98 3.82
N LEU A 3 10.46 41.19 3.07
CA LEU A 3 9.99 39.90 3.55
C LEU A 3 11.14 38.91 3.42
N THR A 4 11.42 38.15 4.47
CA THR A 4 12.40 37.06 4.45
C THR A 4 11.73 35.76 4.88
N GLY A 5 12.26 34.63 4.41
CA GLY A 5 11.79 33.30 4.77
C GLY A 5 12.96 32.39 5.07
N LYS A 6 12.79 31.46 6.01
CA LYS A 6 13.75 30.36 6.25
C LYS A 6 13.01 29.08 6.59
N PHE A 7 13.56 27.96 6.16
CA PHE A 7 13.16 26.65 6.67
C PHE A 7 13.65 26.49 8.10
N THR A 8 12.75 26.08 8.99
CA THR A 8 13.08 25.71 10.37
C THR A 8 13.17 24.20 10.54
N ASP A 9 12.54 23.45 9.64
CA ASP A 9 12.60 22.00 9.53
C ASP A 9 12.26 21.62 8.08
N ILE A 10 13.20 21.00 7.37
CA ILE A 10 13.00 20.52 6.01
C ILE A 10 13.97 19.38 5.75
N PRO A 11 13.57 18.31 5.03
CA PRO A 11 14.49 17.22 4.73
C PRO A 11 15.72 17.69 3.93
N SER A 12 16.78 16.91 4.04
CA SER A 12 17.95 17.02 3.18
C SER A 12 18.44 15.64 2.77
N GLY A 13 19.05 15.54 1.59
CA GLY A 13 19.57 14.28 1.07
C GLY A 13 18.49 13.31 0.60
N ASN A 14 18.69 12.02 0.85
CA ASN A 14 17.73 10.96 0.50
C ASN A 14 16.99 10.46 1.74
N LEU A 15 15.67 10.46 1.67
CA LEU A 15 14.81 9.76 2.62
C LEU A 15 14.58 8.34 2.09
N ASN A 16 15.02 7.34 2.85
CA ASN A 16 14.79 5.94 2.49
C ASN A 16 13.33 5.57 2.81
N PRO A 17 12.50 5.20 1.82
CA PRO A 17 11.16 4.75 2.11
C PRO A 17 11.17 3.40 2.84
N THR A 18 10.22 3.22 3.75
CA THR A 18 10.01 1.97 4.50
C THR A 18 8.77 1.27 3.97
N LEU A 19 8.82 -0.06 3.94
CA LEU A 19 7.69 -0.89 3.58
C LEU A 19 6.90 -1.25 4.85
N SER A 20 5.59 -1.00 4.83
CA SER A 20 4.65 -1.36 5.90
C SER A 20 3.26 -1.56 5.30
N ALA A 21 2.54 -2.63 5.64
CA ALA A 21 1.18 -2.86 5.15
C ALA A 21 1.08 -2.83 3.61
N GLY A 22 2.03 -3.46 2.90
CA GLY A 22 2.13 -3.41 1.43
C GLY A 22 2.44 -2.04 0.83
N ARG A 23 2.68 -0.99 1.63
CA ARG A 23 2.99 0.37 1.19
C ARG A 23 4.45 0.72 1.41
N LEU A 24 5.15 1.08 0.33
CA LEU A 24 6.50 1.65 0.37
C LEU A 24 6.39 3.19 0.40
N SER A 25 6.74 3.81 1.52
CA SER A 25 6.57 5.26 1.69
C SER A 25 7.64 5.91 2.57
N ALA A 26 7.86 7.21 2.41
CA ALA A 26 8.68 8.02 3.31
C ALA A 26 7.91 9.26 3.72
N ALA A 27 7.65 9.43 5.02
CA ALA A 27 7.01 10.62 5.55
C ALA A 27 8.03 11.69 5.94
N PHE A 28 7.65 12.96 5.82
CA PHE A 28 8.45 14.09 6.27
C PHE A 28 7.60 15.29 6.66
N ASP A 29 8.14 16.10 7.57
CA ASP A 29 7.59 17.38 7.99
C ASP A 29 8.25 18.53 7.20
N MET A 30 7.49 19.61 7.02
CA MET A 30 7.93 20.85 6.39
C MET A 30 7.58 22.01 7.31
N LYS A 31 8.57 22.76 7.78
CA LYS A 31 8.35 23.94 8.63
C LYS A 31 9.15 25.12 8.12
N ALA A 32 8.49 26.26 8.03
CA ALA A 32 9.13 27.50 7.63
C ALA A 32 8.64 28.67 8.48
N LEU A 33 9.52 29.67 8.62
CA LEU A 33 9.21 30.93 9.29
C LEU A 33 9.43 32.08 8.31
N PHE A 34 8.39 32.89 8.15
CA PHE A 34 8.42 34.16 7.45
C PHE A 34 8.58 35.29 8.47
N THR A 35 9.41 36.28 8.15
CA THR A 35 9.62 37.47 8.98
C THR A 35 9.59 38.73 8.11
N THR A 36 9.14 39.83 8.69
CA THR A 36 9.04 41.14 8.03
C THR A 36 9.31 42.23 9.06
N ASP A 37 9.93 43.32 8.63
CA ASP A 37 10.36 44.40 9.55
C ASP A 37 9.20 45.25 10.10
N SER A 38 8.00 45.19 9.51
CA SER A 38 6.93 46.15 9.87
C SER A 38 5.51 45.74 9.45
N GLY A 39 5.21 44.46 9.27
CA GLY A 39 3.89 44.08 8.78
C GLY A 39 3.50 42.61 8.96
N THR A 40 2.62 42.16 8.07
CA THR A 40 2.10 40.80 8.01
C THR A 40 2.96 39.91 7.10
N CYS A 41 2.98 38.61 7.38
CA CYS A 41 3.60 37.60 6.51
C CYS A 41 2.70 37.13 5.38
N ALA A 42 1.53 37.76 5.18
CA ALA A 42 0.52 37.39 4.17
C ALA A 42 1.06 37.21 2.73
N LYS A 43 2.26 37.72 2.43
CA LYS A 43 2.90 37.63 1.12
C LYS A 43 3.92 36.50 0.99
N GLY A 44 4.24 35.82 2.08
CA GLY A 44 5.18 34.71 2.10
C GLY A 44 4.45 33.39 1.92
N GLU A 45 4.82 32.59 0.93
CA GLU A 45 4.21 31.27 0.72
C GLU A 45 5.26 30.17 0.59
N TYR A 46 4.92 28.99 1.11
CA TYR A 46 5.61 27.74 0.81
C TYR A 46 5.08 27.18 -0.52
N ARG A 47 6.00 26.64 -1.33
CA ARG A 47 5.71 25.91 -2.56
C ARG A 47 6.51 24.62 -2.59
N GLN A 48 5.88 23.54 -3.01
CA GLN A 48 6.52 22.25 -3.22
C GLN A 48 6.38 21.85 -4.69
N HIS A 49 7.49 21.39 -5.26
CA HIS A 49 7.51 20.81 -6.58
C HIS A 49 8.11 19.41 -6.51
N VAL A 50 7.61 18.52 -7.35
CA VAL A 50 8.05 17.12 -7.41
C VAL A 50 8.25 16.71 -8.86
N LYS A 51 9.27 15.87 -9.07
CA LYS A 51 9.46 15.08 -10.28
C LYS A 51 9.89 13.68 -9.91
N GLY A 52 9.72 12.73 -10.84
CA GLY A 52 10.16 11.36 -10.64
C GLY A 52 9.13 10.37 -11.11
N GLN A 53 9.10 9.21 -10.46
CA GLN A 53 8.19 8.12 -10.81
C GLN A 53 8.04 7.14 -9.66
N PHE A 54 6.93 6.42 -9.70
CA PHE A 54 6.73 5.18 -8.96
C PHE A 54 6.78 4.00 -9.92
N LYS A 55 7.31 2.85 -9.50
CA LYS A 55 7.19 1.61 -10.27
C LYS A 55 6.71 0.45 -9.40
N ALA A 56 5.95 -0.44 -10.02
CA ALA A 56 5.65 -1.77 -9.50
C ALA A 56 6.06 -2.80 -10.56
N ASN A 57 6.90 -3.77 -10.18
CA ASN A 57 7.44 -4.79 -11.07
C ASN A 57 8.08 -4.20 -12.35
N GLY A 58 8.78 -3.08 -12.21
CA GLY A 58 9.42 -2.35 -13.32
C GLY A 58 8.47 -1.52 -14.19
N THR A 59 7.16 -1.61 -13.99
CA THR A 59 6.16 -0.81 -14.72
C THR A 59 5.92 0.51 -13.99
N VAL A 60 5.97 1.63 -14.72
CA VAL A 60 5.69 2.97 -14.17
C VAL A 60 4.21 3.06 -13.78
N ILE A 61 3.96 3.43 -12.53
CA ILE A 61 2.62 3.72 -12.03
C ILE A 61 2.35 5.21 -12.16
N GLN A 62 1.30 5.54 -12.90
CA GLN A 62 0.87 6.93 -13.11
C GLN A 62 0.37 7.53 -11.80
N HIS A 63 0.91 8.69 -11.44
CA HIS A 63 0.55 9.42 -10.24
C HIS A 63 0.10 10.83 -10.62
N ARG A 64 -1.10 11.20 -10.18
CA ARG A 64 -1.69 12.51 -10.46
C ARG A 64 -1.30 13.48 -9.36
N LEU A 65 -0.75 14.63 -9.74
CA LEU A 65 -0.40 15.73 -8.85
C LEU A 65 -1.60 16.69 -8.73
N CYS A 66 -1.34 17.98 -8.52
CA CYS A 66 -2.36 19.01 -8.53
C CYS A 66 -3.04 19.12 -9.91
N ASP A 67 -4.32 19.48 -9.91
CA ASP A 67 -5.15 19.62 -11.10
C ASP A 67 -5.13 18.40 -12.03
N SER A 68 -4.89 18.57 -13.32
CA SER A 68 -4.83 17.50 -14.33
C SER A 68 -3.41 17.05 -14.66
N THR A 69 -2.44 17.48 -13.84
CA THR A 69 -1.02 17.23 -14.05
C THR A 69 -0.64 15.83 -13.60
N TRP A 70 0.16 15.14 -14.41
CA TRP A 70 0.73 13.84 -14.08
C TRP A 70 2.20 14.00 -13.73
N LEU A 71 2.64 13.24 -12.73
CA LEU A 71 4.04 13.16 -12.35
C LEU A 71 4.88 12.73 -13.55
N ASP A 72 5.95 13.47 -13.81
CA ASP A 72 6.92 13.19 -14.87
C ASP A 72 8.31 12.99 -14.27
N ALA A 73 9.11 12.12 -14.87
CA ALA A 73 10.44 11.82 -14.36
C ALA A 73 11.45 12.96 -14.62
N GLY A 74 11.24 13.74 -15.68
CA GLY A 74 12.18 14.79 -16.11
C GLY A 74 11.85 16.18 -15.57
N THR A 75 10.57 16.46 -15.33
CA THR A 75 10.03 17.81 -15.16
C THR A 75 9.47 18.00 -13.77
N PHE A 76 9.91 19.06 -13.09
CA PHE A 76 9.29 19.48 -11.83
C PHE A 76 7.93 20.09 -12.10
N TYR A 77 6.92 19.59 -11.40
CA TYR A 77 5.58 20.15 -11.35
C TYR A 77 5.22 20.47 -9.91
N GLU A 78 4.29 21.40 -9.72
CA GLU A 78 3.74 21.70 -8.40
C GLU A 78 3.07 20.46 -7.80
N ASP A 79 3.42 20.19 -6.54
CA ASP A 79 2.93 19.05 -5.80
C ASP A 79 1.61 19.35 -5.09
N GLY A 80 0.80 18.32 -4.91
CA GLY A 80 -0.54 18.40 -4.33
C GLY A 80 -1.38 17.17 -4.69
N CYS A 81 -2.36 16.87 -3.85
CA CYS A 81 -3.21 15.69 -4.05
C CYS A 81 -4.26 15.95 -5.13
N GLY A 82 -4.33 15.12 -6.18
CA GLY A 82 -5.43 15.21 -7.16
C GLY A 82 -6.83 15.07 -6.50
N PRO A 83 -7.92 15.42 -7.20
CA PRO A 83 -9.30 15.45 -6.68
C PRO A 83 -9.86 14.08 -6.22
N SER A 84 -9.08 13.01 -6.28
CA SER A 84 -9.42 11.67 -5.76
C SER A 84 -9.01 11.46 -4.29
N GLY A 85 -8.44 12.46 -3.61
CA GLY A 85 -8.21 12.43 -2.17
C GLY A 85 -9.46 12.77 -1.34
N THR A 86 -9.37 12.59 -0.02
CA THR A 86 -10.42 12.97 0.96
C THR A 86 -10.67 14.49 1.06
N ASN A 87 -9.96 15.30 0.28
CA ASN A 87 -10.08 16.76 0.25
C ASN A 87 -10.72 17.22 -1.06
N PRO A 88 -12.07 17.24 -1.16
CA PRO A 88 -12.81 17.71 -2.34
C PRO A 88 -12.80 19.25 -2.48
N GLY A 89 -11.64 19.89 -2.24
CA GLY A 89 -11.46 21.34 -2.34
C GLY A 89 -10.90 21.77 -3.71
N PRO A 90 -11.13 23.03 -4.12
CA PRO A 90 -10.66 23.57 -5.40
C PRO A 90 -9.14 23.78 -5.47
N CYS A 91 -8.43 23.62 -4.36
CA CYS A 91 -6.99 23.72 -4.30
C CYS A 91 -6.42 22.66 -3.36
N THR A 92 -5.43 21.93 -3.85
CA THR A 92 -4.76 20.84 -3.14
C THR A 92 -3.24 20.99 -3.13
N ALA A 93 -2.73 22.08 -3.69
CA ALA A 93 -1.32 22.43 -3.65
C ALA A 93 -0.90 22.92 -2.26
N TYR A 94 0.28 22.49 -1.82
CA TYR A 94 0.81 22.82 -0.50
C TYR A 94 1.18 24.31 -0.37
N GLY A 95 0.87 24.90 0.79
CA GLY A 95 1.39 26.20 1.20
C GLY A 95 0.73 27.42 0.55
N HIS A 96 -0.27 27.26 -0.32
CA HIS A 96 -1.04 28.37 -0.88
C HIS A 96 -1.99 28.97 0.17
N ARG A 97 -1.96 30.28 0.40
CA ARG A 97 -2.80 30.92 1.45
C ARG A 97 -4.28 30.99 1.10
N ASP A 98 -4.62 30.93 -0.18
CA ASP A 98 -6.00 30.97 -0.67
C ASP A 98 -6.69 29.59 -0.63
N CYS A 99 -5.95 28.55 -0.25
CA CYS A 99 -6.45 27.18 -0.19
C CYS A 99 -7.06 26.88 1.18
N PRO A 100 -8.05 25.98 1.26
CA PRO A 100 -8.67 25.61 2.54
C PRO A 100 -7.63 25.08 3.52
N ASP A 101 -7.80 25.40 4.80
CA ASP A 101 -6.93 24.86 5.85
C ASP A 101 -7.05 23.34 5.93
N HIS A 102 -5.90 22.69 6.08
CA HIS A 102 -5.80 21.25 6.27
C HIS A 102 -4.82 20.96 7.42
N PRO A 103 -5.06 19.95 8.28
CA PRO A 103 -4.18 19.67 9.43
C PRO A 103 -2.71 19.42 9.08
N TYR A 104 -2.44 19.06 7.83
CA TYR A 104 -1.09 18.80 7.29
C TYR A 104 -0.60 19.90 6.33
N ASP A 105 -1.25 21.05 6.33
CA ASP A 105 -0.90 22.22 5.51
C ASP A 105 -1.51 23.48 6.14
N MET A 106 -0.76 24.15 7.02
CA MET A 106 -1.28 25.27 7.84
C MET A 106 -0.33 26.46 7.90
N TYR A 107 -0.90 27.64 8.14
CA TYR A 107 -0.16 28.82 8.58
C TYR A 107 -0.61 29.25 9.97
N SER A 108 0.35 29.56 10.84
CA SER A 108 0.10 30.00 12.22
C SER A 108 0.79 31.35 12.52
N PRO A 109 0.22 32.22 13.37
CA PRO A 109 -1.11 32.10 13.97
C PRO A 109 -2.23 32.25 12.93
N ASP A 110 -3.42 31.76 13.28
CA ASP A 110 -4.62 31.96 12.46
C ASP A 110 -4.99 33.46 12.39
N PRO A 111 -5.58 33.92 11.27
CA PRO A 111 -5.97 33.13 10.10
C PRO A 111 -4.79 32.82 9.15
N ARG A 112 -4.93 31.73 8.37
CA ARG A 112 -3.98 31.28 7.34
C ARG A 112 -3.45 32.40 6.45
N SER A 113 -4.33 33.33 6.08
CA SER A 113 -4.02 34.48 5.22
C SER A 113 -2.98 35.43 5.81
N THR A 114 -2.70 35.37 7.11
CA THR A 114 -1.77 36.29 7.80
C THR A 114 -0.67 35.61 8.60
N GLY A 115 -0.79 34.30 8.86
CA GLY A 115 0.15 33.53 9.67
C GLY A 115 1.59 33.56 9.12
N CYS A 116 2.57 33.59 10.02
CA CYS A 116 4.00 33.70 9.71
C CYS A 116 4.75 32.37 9.74
N THR A 117 4.16 31.33 10.31
CA THR A 117 4.79 30.00 10.40
C THR A 117 4.02 29.04 9.53
N TYR A 118 4.70 28.44 8.55
CA TYR A 118 4.15 27.34 7.77
C TYR A 118 4.48 26.01 8.46
N VAL A 119 3.50 25.11 8.52
CA VAL A 119 3.68 23.71 8.93
C VAL A 119 2.94 22.82 7.95
N GLY A 120 3.65 21.86 7.37
CA GLY A 120 3.09 20.85 6.50
C GLY A 120 3.63 19.46 6.81
N TRP A 121 2.93 18.44 6.33
CA TRP A 121 3.35 17.04 6.37
C TRP A 121 2.98 16.34 5.06
N ASP A 122 3.88 15.47 4.59
CA ASP A 122 3.69 14.67 3.38
C ASP A 122 4.27 13.27 3.56
N ALA A 123 3.72 12.30 2.84
CA ALA A 123 4.12 10.89 2.87
C ALA A 123 3.97 10.24 1.48
N PRO A 124 4.80 10.62 0.50
CA PRO A 124 4.80 9.98 -0.81
C PRO A 124 5.05 8.48 -0.67
N GLY A 125 4.34 7.71 -1.49
CA GLY A 125 4.48 6.27 -1.48
C GLY A 125 3.56 5.57 -2.47
N ILE A 126 3.87 4.31 -2.68
CA ILE A 126 3.16 3.39 -3.56
C ILE A 126 2.77 2.14 -2.78
N THR A 127 1.59 1.59 -3.09
CA THR A 127 1.12 0.32 -2.54
C THR A 127 1.24 -0.78 -3.61
N GLY A 128 1.61 -1.98 -3.18
CA GLY A 128 1.67 -3.18 -4.02
C GLY A 128 0.96 -4.35 -3.35
N ASN A 129 0.81 -5.43 -4.10
CA ASN A 129 0.36 -6.73 -3.60
C ASN A 129 1.58 -7.54 -3.13
N PRO A 130 1.38 -8.58 -2.31
CA PRO A 130 2.41 -9.56 -1.98
C PRO A 130 3.20 -10.02 -3.22
N GLY A 131 4.53 -9.96 -3.13
CA GLY A 131 5.46 -10.33 -4.20
C GLY A 131 5.82 -9.18 -5.14
N ASP A 132 5.06 -8.09 -5.14
CA ASP A 132 5.38 -6.94 -5.98
C ASP A 132 6.71 -6.29 -5.54
N LYS A 133 7.59 -6.04 -6.50
CA LYS A 133 8.74 -5.16 -6.30
C LYS A 133 8.33 -3.72 -6.53
N LEU A 134 8.28 -2.94 -5.45
CA LEU A 134 7.96 -1.53 -5.44
C LEU A 134 9.24 -0.68 -5.53
N GLU A 135 9.17 0.44 -6.26
CA GLU A 135 10.23 1.43 -6.39
C GLU A 135 9.63 2.83 -6.29
N VAL A 136 10.24 3.67 -5.47
CA VAL A 136 10.00 5.11 -5.39
C VAL A 136 11.28 5.81 -5.84
N ASP A 137 11.19 6.71 -6.81
CA ASP A 137 12.28 7.59 -7.22
C ASP A 137 11.72 8.99 -7.46
N LEU A 138 11.68 9.79 -6.39
CA LEU A 138 11.19 11.16 -6.41
C LEU A 138 12.28 12.13 -6.05
N SER A 139 12.23 13.31 -6.67
CA SER A 139 13.02 14.48 -6.30
C SER A 139 12.07 15.62 -5.99
N PHE A 140 12.28 16.26 -4.85
CA PHE A 140 11.47 17.37 -4.36
C PHE A 140 12.28 18.66 -4.36
N MET A 141 11.58 19.76 -4.57
CA MET A 141 12.09 21.11 -4.44
C MET A 141 11.07 21.95 -3.68
N ALA A 142 11.46 22.44 -2.51
CA ALA A 142 10.69 23.39 -1.75
C ALA A 142 11.22 24.80 -1.96
N GLU A 143 10.31 25.77 -2.05
CA GLU A 143 10.62 27.19 -2.15
C GLU A 143 9.77 27.96 -1.16
N LEU A 144 10.39 28.94 -0.49
CA LEU A 144 9.67 30.00 0.20
C LEU A 144 9.67 31.20 -0.74
N ILE A 145 8.51 31.69 -1.14
CA ILE A 145 8.38 32.76 -2.13
C ILE A 145 7.70 33.99 -1.53
N ASN A 146 7.97 35.15 -2.12
CA ASN A 146 7.17 36.35 -1.95
C ASN A 146 6.21 36.48 -3.13
N VAL A 147 4.92 36.20 -2.93
CA VAL A 147 3.93 36.15 -4.02
C VAL A 147 3.69 37.49 -4.72
N ASP A 148 3.95 38.63 -4.06
CA ASP A 148 3.80 39.95 -4.70
C ASP A 148 4.90 40.23 -5.73
N THR A 149 6.09 39.66 -5.53
CA THR A 149 7.28 39.97 -6.34
C THR A 149 7.77 38.78 -7.16
N GLY A 150 7.31 37.56 -6.84
CA GLY A 150 7.83 36.31 -7.38
C GLY A 150 9.22 35.93 -6.86
N ALA A 151 9.77 36.67 -5.89
CA ALA A 151 11.12 36.41 -5.39
C ALA A 151 11.18 35.14 -4.53
N VAL A 152 12.14 34.26 -4.81
CA VAL A 152 12.48 33.12 -3.95
C VAL A 152 13.30 33.62 -2.76
N LEU A 153 12.76 33.43 -1.56
CA LEU A 153 13.35 33.83 -0.27
C LEU A 153 14.29 32.75 0.28
N ALA A 154 13.95 31.49 0.07
CA ALA A 154 14.78 30.32 0.41
C ALA A 154 14.37 29.12 -0.45
N SER A 155 15.28 28.18 -0.66
CA SER A 155 15.01 26.92 -1.35
C SER A 155 15.69 25.73 -0.68
N ALA A 156 15.09 24.56 -0.81
CA ALA A 156 15.61 23.29 -0.33
C ALA A 156 15.26 22.17 -1.31
N SER A 157 16.06 21.12 -1.34
CA SER A 157 15.78 19.94 -2.16
C SER A 157 16.19 18.67 -1.44
N TRP A 158 15.41 17.62 -1.69
CA TRP A 158 15.65 16.28 -1.17
C TRP A 158 15.10 15.25 -2.16
N THR A 159 15.34 13.99 -1.84
CA THR A 159 14.88 12.87 -2.65
C THR A 159 14.21 11.83 -1.76
N VAL A 160 13.27 11.08 -2.34
CA VAL A 160 12.73 9.86 -1.75
C VAL A 160 13.04 8.75 -2.74
N LYS A 161 14.07 7.97 -2.45
CA LYS A 161 14.54 6.88 -3.31
C LYS A 161 14.70 5.60 -2.53
N GLY A 162 14.09 4.55 -3.04
CA GLY A 162 14.24 3.21 -2.51
C GLY A 162 13.36 2.20 -3.21
N SER A 163 13.63 0.93 -2.94
CA SER A 163 12.83 -0.17 -3.44
C SER A 163 12.67 -1.23 -2.36
N ALA A 164 11.53 -1.91 -2.35
CA ALA A 164 11.27 -3.06 -1.49
C ALA A 164 10.39 -4.06 -2.23
N THR A 165 10.50 -5.33 -1.89
CA THR A 165 9.53 -6.34 -2.31
C THR A 165 8.50 -6.50 -1.21
N VAL A 166 7.22 -6.42 -1.55
CA VAL A 166 6.14 -6.73 -0.61
C VAL A 166 6.28 -8.19 -0.19
N PRO A 167 6.47 -8.52 1.10
CA PRO A 167 6.60 -9.90 1.54
C PRO A 167 5.42 -10.74 1.06
N THR A 168 5.71 -11.84 0.39
CA THR A 168 4.76 -12.94 0.25
C THR A 168 4.83 -13.76 1.52
N LYS A 169 3.78 -13.76 2.33
CA LYS A 169 3.64 -14.80 3.36
C LYS A 169 2.90 -15.96 2.74
N THR A 170 3.64 -16.80 2.02
CA THR A 170 3.15 -18.04 1.45
C THR A 170 3.53 -19.17 2.37
N LEU A 171 2.54 -19.91 2.82
CA LEU A 171 2.72 -21.11 3.61
C LEU A 171 2.27 -22.32 2.80
N ARG A 172 3.04 -23.40 2.88
CA ARG A 172 2.72 -24.68 2.25
C ARG A 172 2.69 -25.81 3.27
N PRO A 173 1.89 -26.86 3.01
CA PRO A 173 2.05 -28.13 3.69
C PRO A 173 3.49 -28.62 3.57
N SER A 174 4.12 -28.94 4.70
CA SER A 174 5.47 -29.54 4.71
C SER A 174 5.53 -30.91 4.02
N THR A 175 4.37 -31.56 3.89
CA THR A 175 4.23 -32.84 3.19
C THR A 175 2.94 -32.88 2.37
N LEU A 176 3.06 -33.42 1.15
CA LEU A 176 1.91 -33.72 0.32
C LEU A 176 1.10 -34.85 0.96
N THR A 177 -0.19 -34.61 1.18
CA THR A 177 -1.04 -35.57 1.90
C THR A 177 -1.71 -36.54 0.93
N GLN A 178 -1.42 -37.84 1.13
CA GLN A 178 -2.14 -38.91 0.45
C GLN A 178 -3.53 -39.04 1.06
N LEU A 179 -4.55 -38.97 0.21
CA LEU A 179 -5.93 -39.23 0.56
C LEU A 179 -6.29 -40.69 0.20
N ALA A 180 -7.52 -41.10 0.51
CA ALA A 180 -8.02 -42.40 0.07
C ALA A 180 -8.02 -42.53 -1.47
N ALA A 181 -7.97 -43.76 -1.97
CA ALA A 181 -8.17 -44.08 -3.40
C ALA A 181 -7.22 -43.39 -4.41
N ALA A 182 -5.94 -43.21 -4.05
CA ALA A 182 -4.90 -42.57 -4.87
C ALA A 182 -5.16 -41.08 -5.19
N GLN A 183 -5.97 -40.42 -4.36
CA GLN A 183 -6.11 -38.97 -4.38
C GLN A 183 -4.95 -38.32 -3.61
N ARG A 184 -4.62 -37.09 -3.99
CA ARG A 184 -3.58 -36.27 -3.34
C ARG A 184 -4.16 -34.92 -3.01
N LEU A 185 -3.91 -34.45 -1.80
CA LEU A 185 -4.24 -33.11 -1.34
C LEU A 185 -2.94 -32.32 -1.15
N ASP A 186 -2.94 -31.13 -1.73
CA ASP A 186 -1.96 -30.08 -1.47
C ASP A 186 -2.70 -28.77 -1.19
N ALA A 187 -2.01 -27.82 -0.57
CA ALA A 187 -2.56 -26.52 -0.25
C ALA A 187 -1.51 -25.42 -0.42
N VAL A 188 -1.96 -24.22 -0.73
CA VAL A 188 -1.15 -23.00 -0.67
C VAL A 188 -1.94 -21.98 0.12
N VAL A 189 -1.32 -21.40 1.15
CA VAL A 189 -1.94 -20.44 2.05
C VAL A 189 -1.18 -19.12 1.94
N GLU A 190 -1.82 -18.08 1.44
CA GLU A 190 -1.18 -16.79 1.11
C GLU A 190 -1.82 -15.68 1.92
N TYR A 191 -1.01 -14.85 2.58
CA TYR A 191 -1.51 -13.62 3.20
C TYR A 191 -1.57 -12.48 2.20
N HIS A 192 -2.74 -11.85 2.11
CA HIS A 192 -3.01 -10.63 1.35
C HIS A 192 -3.10 -9.46 2.32
N GLU A 193 -1.96 -8.85 2.63
CA GLU A 193 -1.84 -7.74 3.57
C GLU A 193 -2.73 -6.56 3.18
N GLU A 194 -2.86 -6.28 1.89
CA GLU A 194 -3.68 -5.18 1.35
C GLU A 194 -5.19 -5.38 1.57
N LYS A 195 -5.63 -6.63 1.76
CA LYS A 195 -7.03 -6.97 2.02
C LYS A 195 -7.25 -7.49 3.43
N GLY A 196 -6.20 -7.59 4.24
CA GLY A 196 -6.26 -8.12 5.61
C GLY A 196 -6.80 -9.55 5.70
N HIS A 197 -6.56 -10.40 4.69
CA HIS A 197 -7.07 -11.76 4.67
C HIS A 197 -6.06 -12.80 4.20
N TRP A 198 -6.32 -14.04 4.57
CA TRP A 198 -5.64 -15.22 4.05
C TRP A 198 -6.44 -15.82 2.89
N GLN A 199 -5.76 -16.11 1.79
CA GLN A 199 -6.28 -16.93 0.71
C GLN A 199 -5.76 -18.36 0.89
N VAL A 200 -6.66 -19.34 0.83
CA VAL A 200 -6.26 -20.76 0.78
C VAL A 200 -6.68 -21.34 -0.56
N THR A 201 -5.69 -21.86 -1.27
CA THR A 201 -5.88 -22.63 -2.50
C THR A 201 -5.69 -24.10 -2.19
N LEU A 202 -6.76 -24.88 -2.24
CA LEU A 202 -6.69 -26.35 -2.17
C LEU A 202 -6.53 -26.94 -3.56
N LEU A 203 -5.59 -27.87 -3.69
CA LEU A 203 -5.32 -28.62 -4.92
C LEU A 203 -5.58 -30.11 -4.65
N ILE A 204 -6.62 -30.65 -5.27
CA ILE A 204 -7.01 -32.05 -5.09
C ILE A 204 -6.84 -32.80 -6.41
N ALA A 205 -5.75 -33.56 -6.51
CA ALA A 205 -5.46 -34.40 -7.67
C ALA A 205 -6.08 -35.79 -7.50
N ARG A 206 -6.73 -36.30 -8.55
CA ARG A 206 -7.42 -37.59 -8.55
C ARG A 206 -7.33 -38.32 -9.89
N PRO A 207 -7.40 -39.66 -9.90
CA PRO A 207 -7.54 -40.41 -11.14
C PRO A 207 -8.83 -40.04 -11.86
N SER A 208 -8.81 -39.94 -13.20
CA SER A 208 -10.02 -39.73 -13.98
C SER A 208 -10.91 -40.96 -13.85
N ARG A 209 -12.16 -40.79 -13.40
CA ARG A 209 -13.16 -41.86 -13.37
C ARG A 209 -14.45 -41.36 -14.01
N PRO A 210 -15.11 -42.15 -14.88
CA PRO A 210 -16.37 -41.78 -15.54
C PRO A 210 -17.53 -41.43 -14.59
N GLN A 211 -17.41 -41.66 -13.29
CA GLN A 211 -18.45 -41.43 -12.27
C GLN A 211 -17.92 -40.72 -11.01
N ALA A 212 -16.73 -40.12 -11.04
CA ALA A 212 -16.27 -39.34 -9.89
C ALA A 212 -17.17 -38.11 -9.72
N GLN A 213 -17.93 -38.05 -8.63
CA GLN A 213 -18.70 -36.86 -8.27
C GLN A 213 -17.74 -35.66 -8.16
N ALA A 214 -18.12 -34.52 -8.74
CA ALA A 214 -17.35 -33.26 -8.57
C ALA A 214 -17.22 -32.94 -7.08
N LEU A 215 -16.03 -32.50 -6.62
CA LEU A 215 -15.82 -32.21 -5.19
C LEU A 215 -16.65 -30.99 -4.75
N SER A 216 -16.98 -30.08 -5.67
CA SER A 216 -17.97 -29.02 -5.44
C SER A 216 -19.34 -29.49 -4.95
N LYS A 217 -19.67 -30.79 -5.07
CA LYS A 217 -20.90 -31.40 -4.51
C LYS A 217 -20.69 -32.09 -3.16
N ARG A 218 -19.47 -32.12 -2.63
CA ARG A 218 -19.13 -32.69 -1.33
C ARG A 218 -19.18 -31.62 -0.26
N THR A 219 -19.38 -32.05 0.99
CA THR A 219 -19.18 -31.18 2.14
C THR A 219 -17.68 -31.03 2.38
N LEU A 220 -17.15 -29.85 2.08
CA LEU A 220 -15.75 -29.48 2.30
C LEU A 220 -15.69 -28.30 3.26
N THR A 221 -15.10 -28.52 4.44
CA THR A 221 -14.88 -27.48 5.44
C THR A 221 -13.38 -27.23 5.57
N VAL A 222 -12.99 -25.96 5.57
CA VAL A 222 -11.58 -25.55 5.68
C VAL A 222 -11.46 -24.56 6.84
N ASN A 223 -10.50 -24.82 7.74
CA ASN A 223 -10.21 -23.96 8.87
C ASN A 223 -8.70 -23.69 8.95
N LEU A 224 -8.34 -22.44 9.18
CA LEU A 224 -6.98 -22.06 9.56
C LEU A 224 -6.81 -22.22 11.07
N LEU A 225 -5.71 -22.82 11.49
CA LEU A 225 -5.39 -23.06 12.90
C LEU A 225 -4.16 -22.27 13.33
N ASP A 226 -4.17 -21.79 14.57
CA ASP A 226 -3.00 -21.18 15.23
C ASP A 226 -1.99 -22.23 15.73
N SER A 227 -0.88 -21.74 16.32
CA SER A 227 0.18 -22.58 16.90
C SER A 227 -0.27 -23.45 18.09
N LYS A 228 -1.45 -23.19 18.66
CA LYS A 228 -2.10 -23.97 19.72
C LYS A 228 -3.20 -24.88 19.18
N ARG A 229 -3.29 -25.04 17.86
CA ARG A 229 -4.31 -25.84 17.14
C ARG A 229 -5.74 -25.36 17.37
N GLN A 230 -5.91 -24.10 17.75
CA GLN A 230 -7.24 -23.49 17.83
C GLN A 230 -7.60 -22.90 16.47
N PRO A 231 -8.86 -23.03 16.04
CA PRO A 231 -9.33 -22.29 14.86
C PRO A 231 -9.08 -20.80 15.05
N LEU A 232 -8.53 -20.15 14.04
CA LEU A 232 -8.49 -18.69 14.02
C LEU A 232 -9.94 -18.17 14.08
N ALA A 233 -10.16 -17.07 14.78
CA ALA A 233 -11.46 -16.41 14.83
C ALA A 233 -11.73 -15.75 13.47
N LEU A 234 -12.26 -16.54 12.54
CA LEU A 234 -12.53 -16.13 11.18
C LEU A 234 -13.84 -15.34 11.13
N LEU A 235 -13.81 -14.12 10.60
CA LEU A 235 -15.03 -13.30 10.44
C LEU A 235 -15.97 -13.92 9.40
N SER A 236 -15.42 -14.50 8.34
CA SER A 236 -16.11 -15.43 7.45
C SER A 236 -15.11 -16.26 6.65
N GLY A 237 -15.44 -17.54 6.42
CA GLY A 237 -14.78 -18.39 5.42
C GLY A 237 -15.77 -18.65 4.30
N GLN A 238 -15.57 -18.03 3.14
CA GLN A 238 -16.41 -18.28 1.98
C GLN A 238 -15.63 -19.05 0.92
N GLN A 239 -16.18 -20.17 0.47
CA GLN A 239 -15.72 -20.83 -0.74
C GLN A 239 -16.02 -19.90 -1.91
N ALA A 240 -14.97 -19.36 -2.53
CA ALA A 240 -15.13 -18.37 -3.57
C ALA A 240 -15.45 -19.01 -4.92
N LYS A 241 -14.61 -19.96 -5.34
CA LYS A 241 -14.67 -20.58 -6.67
C LYS A 241 -14.07 -21.99 -6.64
N SER A 242 -14.51 -22.84 -7.58
CA SER A 242 -13.89 -24.14 -7.85
C SER A 242 -13.69 -24.31 -9.36
N TYR A 243 -12.56 -24.91 -9.74
CA TYR A 243 -12.20 -25.16 -11.13
C TYR A 243 -11.63 -26.57 -11.25
N VAL A 244 -11.98 -27.30 -12.30
CA VAL A 244 -11.42 -28.61 -12.60
C VAL A 244 -10.57 -28.50 -13.87
N VAL A 245 -9.31 -28.93 -13.78
CA VAL A 245 -8.38 -28.99 -14.91
C VAL A 245 -7.90 -30.44 -15.03
N GLY A 246 -8.00 -31.04 -16.21
CA GLY A 246 -7.64 -32.44 -16.39
C GLY A 246 -8.07 -33.07 -17.71
N GLY A 247 -7.84 -34.37 -17.82
CA GLY A 247 -8.19 -35.18 -18.98
C GLY A 247 -8.30 -36.67 -18.63
N SER A 248 -8.22 -37.54 -19.64
CA SER A 248 -8.45 -38.99 -19.48
C SER A 248 -7.51 -39.72 -18.50
N LYS A 249 -6.38 -39.11 -18.13
CA LYS A 249 -5.38 -39.70 -17.21
C LYS A 249 -5.51 -39.21 -15.76
N GLY A 250 -6.28 -38.16 -15.50
CA GLY A 250 -6.36 -37.53 -14.19
C GLY A 250 -6.97 -36.13 -14.24
N GLU A 251 -7.47 -35.70 -13.10
CA GLU A 251 -8.05 -34.38 -12.89
C GLU A 251 -7.47 -33.76 -11.62
N THR A 252 -7.30 -32.45 -11.64
CA THR A 252 -6.99 -31.62 -10.48
C THR A 252 -8.12 -30.63 -10.30
N GLU A 253 -8.77 -30.67 -9.14
CA GLU A 253 -9.74 -29.65 -8.73
C GLU A 253 -9.03 -28.63 -7.84
N THR A 254 -9.17 -27.35 -8.21
CA THR A 254 -8.64 -26.20 -7.46
C THR A 254 -9.80 -25.50 -6.78
N ILE A 255 -9.72 -25.30 -5.47
CA ILE A 255 -10.78 -24.68 -4.67
C ILE A 255 -10.18 -23.51 -3.89
N LEU A 256 -10.80 -22.34 -4.01
CA LEU A 256 -10.34 -21.10 -3.38
C LEU A 256 -11.21 -20.74 -2.18
N TYR A 257 -10.56 -20.42 -1.06
CA TYR A 257 -11.17 -19.90 0.15
C TYR A 257 -10.53 -18.57 0.54
N PHE A 258 -11.33 -17.64 1.05
CA PHE A 258 -10.85 -16.41 1.66
C PHE A 258 -11.21 -16.39 3.15
N PHE A 259 -10.26 -15.97 3.97
CA PHE A 259 -10.31 -15.99 5.42
C PHE A 259 -9.88 -14.65 5.99
N GLU A 260 -10.85 -13.88 6.49
CA GLU A 260 -10.55 -12.69 7.29
C GLU A 260 -10.11 -13.12 8.69
N ALA A 261 -8.81 -13.29 8.89
CA ALA A 261 -8.21 -13.74 10.16
C ALA A 261 -7.34 -12.68 10.85
N GLY A 262 -7.29 -11.46 10.30
CA GLY A 262 -6.32 -10.43 10.71
C GLY A 262 -4.87 -10.87 10.51
N ASP A 263 -3.95 -10.28 11.28
CA ASP A 263 -2.50 -10.48 11.14
C ASP A 263 -1.96 -11.77 11.79
N LEU A 264 -2.84 -12.60 12.37
CA LEU A 264 -2.41 -13.86 13.00
C LEU A 264 -2.06 -14.86 11.91
N ALA A 265 -0.78 -15.25 11.89
CA ALA A 265 -0.28 -16.26 10.98
C ALA A 265 -0.81 -17.65 11.37
N PRO A 266 -1.45 -18.38 10.45
CA PRO A 266 -1.80 -19.77 10.69
C PRO A 266 -0.53 -20.61 10.70
N SER A 267 -0.50 -21.64 11.55
CA SER A 267 0.56 -22.64 11.56
C SER A 267 0.10 -23.99 11.02
N ALA A 268 -1.21 -24.17 10.82
CA ALA A 268 -1.77 -25.37 10.24
C ALA A 268 -3.08 -25.09 9.50
N LEU A 269 -3.41 -25.99 8.57
CA LEU A 269 -4.67 -26.02 7.85
C LEU A 269 -5.42 -27.30 8.20
N LYS A 270 -6.68 -27.17 8.63
CA LYS A 270 -7.59 -28.30 8.85
C LYS A 270 -8.59 -28.37 7.70
N VAL A 271 -8.59 -29.48 6.98
CA VAL A 271 -9.52 -29.77 5.88
C VAL A 271 -10.38 -30.96 6.28
N GLU A 272 -11.70 -30.77 6.32
CA GLU A 272 -12.66 -31.86 6.49
C GLU A 272 -13.36 -32.14 5.16
N MET A 273 -13.21 -33.36 4.65
CA MET A 273 -13.80 -33.81 3.38
C MET A 273 -14.48 -35.15 3.58
N ASP A 274 -15.79 -35.23 3.30
CA ASP A 274 -16.61 -36.44 3.47
C ASP A 274 -16.50 -37.07 4.87
N GLY A 275 -16.38 -36.24 5.91
CA GLY A 275 -16.21 -36.70 7.30
C GLY A 275 -14.79 -37.15 7.66
N GLN A 276 -13.85 -37.16 6.71
CA GLN A 276 -12.43 -37.35 7.00
C GLN A 276 -11.78 -36.01 7.35
N CYS A 277 -11.10 -35.96 8.49
CA CYS A 277 -10.35 -34.80 8.96
C CYS A 277 -8.87 -34.94 8.59
N ILE A 278 -8.31 -33.92 7.94
CA ILE A 278 -6.92 -33.84 7.51
C ILE A 278 -6.31 -32.57 8.11
N ASN A 279 -5.15 -32.70 8.75
CA ASN A 279 -4.39 -31.57 9.28
C ASN A 279 -3.08 -31.47 8.50
N LEU A 280 -2.79 -30.27 7.99
CA LEU A 280 -1.57 -29.95 7.25
C LEU A 280 -0.76 -28.96 8.09
N GLU A 281 0.48 -29.30 8.42
CA GLU A 281 1.42 -28.33 9.01
C GLU A 281 1.85 -27.35 7.94
N LEU A 282 1.75 -26.05 8.23
CA LEU A 282 2.11 -24.99 7.31
C LEU A 282 3.52 -24.47 7.65
N GLU A 283 4.38 -24.43 6.64
CA GLU A 283 5.73 -23.88 6.71
C GLU A 283 5.86 -22.74 5.70
N GLU A 284 6.64 -21.71 6.01
CA GLU A 284 6.99 -20.65 5.05
C GLU A 284 7.83 -21.26 3.92
N ASP A 285 7.38 -21.06 2.67
CA ASP A 285 8.03 -21.52 1.44
C ASP A 285 9.31 -20.73 1.11
#